data_AF-A0A0K8V9I4-F1
#
_entry.id   AF-A0A0K8V9I4-F1
#
_cell.length_a   1.000
_cell.length_b   1.000
_cell.length_c   1.000
_cell.angle_alpha   90.00
_cell.angle_beta   90.00
_cell.angle_gamma   90.00
#
_symmetry.space_group_name_H-M   'P 1'
#
loop_
_entity.id
_entity.type
_entity.pdbx_description
1 polymer ?
#
loop_
_entity_poly.entity_id
_entity_poly.type
_entity_poly.pdbx_seq_one_letter_code
_entity_poly.pdbx_strand_id
1 'polypeptide(L)'
;MGSEDTEISSGDKIQKGFQINYMILRDADSGKVIWQENKDFSSPDVEHEARVPIKILDLRAVSREINFSTIEPMENFRLDQKVLFKGRIMEEWFFEMGWVGANTTNTWQSTIEAAPESQMMPAKVLNGNVTIQTSFYDNDTLITKSIVRLYYI
;
A
#
# COMPACT_ATOMS: atom_id res chain seq x y z
N MET A 1 -39.96 12.03 12.08
CA MET A 1 -38.93 11.15 11.49
C MET A 1 -38.32 11.88 10.32
N GLY A 2 -37.30 12.70 10.58
CA GLY A 2 -36.47 13.24 9.51
C GLY A 2 -35.46 12.16 9.15
N SER A 3 -35.44 11.73 7.91
CA SER A 3 -34.37 10.93 7.35
C SER A 3 -33.10 11.77 7.41
N GLU A 4 -32.15 11.37 8.25
CA GLU A 4 -30.77 11.85 8.15
C GLU A 4 -30.22 11.32 6.82
N ASP A 5 -30.36 12.13 5.77
CA ASP A 5 -29.55 12.01 4.57
C ASP A 5 -28.11 12.33 4.98
N THR A 6 -27.42 11.34 5.56
CA THR A 6 -25.97 11.44 5.83
C THR A 6 -25.27 11.67 4.51
N GLU A 7 -24.83 12.91 4.30
CA GLU A 7 -24.06 13.32 3.14
C GLU A 7 -22.79 12.45 3.09
N ILE A 8 -22.72 11.52 2.13
CA ILE A 8 -21.58 10.61 1.98
C ILE A 8 -20.35 11.48 1.71
N SER A 9 -19.32 11.38 2.56
CA SER A 9 -18.11 12.16 2.39
C SER A 9 -17.43 11.86 1.04
N SER A 10 -16.70 12.82 0.47
CA SER A 10 -15.99 12.60 -0.80
C SER A 10 -15.05 11.39 -0.74
N GLY A 11 -14.39 11.17 0.41
CA GLY A 11 -13.55 10.00 0.65
C GLY A 11 -14.34 8.68 0.56
N ASP A 12 -15.50 8.59 1.20
CA ASP A 12 -16.36 7.40 1.17
C ASP A 12 -16.88 7.09 -0.25
N LYS A 13 -17.14 8.12 -1.06
CA LYS A 13 -17.54 7.94 -2.47
C LYS A 13 -16.40 7.33 -3.28
N ILE A 14 -15.20 7.89 -3.18
CA ILE A 14 -14.00 7.38 -3.87
C ILE A 14 -13.74 5.94 -3.40
N GLN A 15 -13.79 5.68 -2.10
CA GLN A 15 -13.55 4.36 -1.52
C GLN A 15 -14.48 3.28 -2.10
N LYS A 16 -15.77 3.56 -2.25
CA LYS A 16 -16.75 2.61 -2.81
C LYS A 16 -16.44 2.22 -4.25
N GLY A 17 -15.75 3.08 -5.00
CA GLY A 17 -15.36 2.86 -6.38
C GLY A 17 -13.89 2.49 -6.56
N PHE A 18 -13.10 2.41 -5.49
CA PHE A 18 -11.66 2.18 -5.52
C PHE A 18 -11.32 0.74 -5.14
N GLN A 19 -10.41 0.11 -5.88
CA GLN A 19 -9.85 -1.18 -5.52
C GLN A 19 -8.43 -1.35 -6.07
N ILE A 20 -7.58 -2.08 -5.35
CA ILE A 20 -6.33 -2.61 -5.90
C ILE A 20 -6.66 -3.93 -6.62
N ASN A 21 -6.26 -4.03 -7.88
CA ASN A 21 -6.47 -5.23 -8.69
C ASN A 21 -5.34 -6.25 -8.45
N TYR A 22 -4.09 -5.77 -8.42
CA TYR A 22 -2.92 -6.59 -8.14
C TYR A 22 -1.71 -5.75 -7.68
N MET A 23 -0.72 -6.42 -7.10
CA MET A 23 0.57 -5.82 -6.75
C MET A 23 1.72 -6.74 -7.17
N ILE A 24 2.81 -6.14 -7.67
CA ILE A 24 4.04 -6.83 -8.02
C ILE A 24 5.22 -6.13 -7.34
N LEU A 25 6.11 -6.91 -6.75
CA LEU A 25 7.39 -6.45 -6.22
C LEU A 25 8.53 -7.04 -7.04
N ARG A 26 9.44 -6.19 -7.48
CA ARG A 26 10.63 -6.54 -8.27
C ARG A 26 11.88 -6.05 -7.55
N ASP A 27 12.96 -6.76 -7.75
CA ASP A 27 14.28 -6.22 -7.46
C ASP A 27 14.52 -5.03 -8.40
N ALA A 28 14.81 -3.85 -7.83
CA ALA A 28 14.99 -2.62 -8.59
C ALA A 28 16.23 -2.66 -9.49
N ASP A 29 17.26 -3.43 -9.13
CA ASP A 29 18.52 -3.50 -9.88
C ASP A 29 18.41 -4.45 -11.08
N SER A 30 17.73 -5.59 -10.91
CA SER A 30 17.62 -6.61 -11.96
C SER A 30 16.27 -6.64 -12.70
N GLY A 31 15.23 -6.00 -12.16
CA GLY A 31 13.84 -6.06 -12.67
C GLY A 31 13.14 -7.40 -12.42
N LYS A 32 13.81 -8.36 -11.77
CA LYS A 32 13.29 -9.70 -11.50
C LYS A 32 12.12 -9.64 -10.54
N VAL A 33 11.02 -10.34 -10.86
CA VAL A 33 9.88 -10.49 -9.94
C VAL A 33 10.31 -11.24 -8.69
N ILE A 34 10.03 -10.65 -7.54
CA ILE A 34 10.29 -11.20 -6.22
C ILE A 34 9.01 -11.75 -5.62
N TRP A 35 7.90 -11.02 -5.77
CA TRP A 35 6.59 -11.40 -5.25
C TRP A 35 5.50 -10.74 -6.09
N GLN A 36 4.33 -11.37 -6.18
CA GLN A 36 3.15 -10.80 -6.80
C GLN A 36 1.89 -11.42 -6.21
N GLU A 37 0.81 -10.64 -6.09
CA GLU A 37 -0.51 -11.13 -5.70
C GLU A 37 -1.62 -10.36 -6.43
N ASN A 38 -2.66 -11.09 -6.84
CA ASN A 38 -3.89 -10.54 -7.41
C ASN A 38 -4.93 -10.42 -6.28
N LYS A 39 -4.75 -9.42 -5.43
CA LYS A 39 -5.57 -9.21 -4.23
C LYS A 39 -5.76 -7.72 -3.99
N ASP A 40 -6.96 -7.35 -3.54
CA ASP A 40 -7.24 -6.00 -3.08
C ASP A 40 -6.69 -5.79 -1.67
N PHE A 41 -5.61 -5.04 -1.56
CA PHE A 41 -4.98 -4.64 -0.31
C PHE A 41 -5.47 -3.29 0.23
N SER A 42 -6.51 -2.69 -0.37
CA SER A 42 -7.02 -1.37 0.03
C SER A 42 -8.20 -1.41 1.00
N SER A 43 -8.87 -2.58 1.12
CA SER A 43 -10.00 -2.75 2.04
C SER A 43 -9.59 -2.49 3.50
N PRO A 44 -10.34 -1.66 4.25
CA PRO A 44 -10.06 -1.36 5.65
C PRO A 44 -10.62 -2.38 6.64
N ASP A 45 -11.53 -3.25 6.19
CA ASP A 45 -12.34 -4.12 7.07
C ASP A 45 -11.57 -5.33 7.61
N VAL A 46 -10.41 -5.60 7.01
CA VAL A 46 -9.58 -6.77 7.33
C VAL A 46 -8.12 -6.38 7.50
N GLU A 47 -7.43 -7.11 8.35
CA GLU A 47 -5.97 -7.13 8.32
C GLU A 47 -5.53 -8.12 7.24
N HIS A 48 -4.88 -7.62 6.21
CA HIS A 48 -4.38 -8.45 5.12
C HIS A 48 -3.09 -9.16 5.54
N GLU A 49 -2.82 -10.31 4.94
CA GLU A 49 -1.51 -10.94 5.01
C GLU A 49 -0.82 -10.87 3.64
N ALA A 50 0.51 -10.71 3.66
CA ALA A 50 1.37 -10.92 2.49
C ALA A 50 2.54 -11.83 2.90
N ARG A 51 2.78 -12.89 2.12
CA ARG A 51 3.86 -13.85 2.35
C ARG A 51 4.96 -13.64 1.32
N VAL A 52 5.99 -12.91 1.71
CA VAL A 52 7.08 -12.48 0.82
C VAL A 52 8.33 -13.34 1.03
N PRO A 53 9.13 -13.60 0.00
CA PRO A 53 10.38 -14.34 0.16
C PRO A 53 11.38 -13.60 1.07
N ILE A 54 12.06 -14.32 1.96
CA ILE A 54 13.08 -13.73 2.88
C ILE A 54 14.12 -12.87 2.14
N LYS A 55 14.54 -13.31 0.94
CA LYS A 55 15.51 -12.60 0.08
C LYS A 55 15.14 -11.15 -0.25
N ILE A 56 13.88 -10.72 -0.05
CA ILE A 56 13.48 -9.32 -0.24
C ILE A 56 14.24 -8.37 0.70
N LEU A 57 14.66 -8.87 1.87
CA LEU A 57 15.42 -8.13 2.87
C LEU A 57 16.87 -7.89 2.46
N ASP A 58 17.38 -8.65 1.48
CA ASP A 58 18.76 -8.52 0.98
C ASP A 58 18.85 -7.54 -0.21
N LEU A 59 17.70 -7.03 -0.69
CA LEU A 59 17.65 -6.14 -1.84
C LEU A 59 17.97 -4.71 -1.43
N ARG A 60 18.82 -4.04 -2.22
CA ARG A 60 19.10 -2.61 -2.04
C ARG A 60 17.84 -1.77 -2.20
N ALA A 61 17.01 -2.10 -3.17
CA ALA A 61 15.75 -1.44 -3.43
C ALA A 61 14.74 -2.39 -4.07
N VAL A 62 13.46 -2.14 -3.79
CA VAL A 62 12.33 -2.85 -4.36
C VAL A 62 11.53 -1.90 -5.24
N SER A 63 11.34 -2.27 -6.50
CA SER A 63 10.36 -1.62 -7.36
C SER A 63 8.99 -2.26 -7.12
N ARG A 64 8.03 -1.45 -6.68
CA ARG A 64 6.65 -1.83 -6.49
C ARG A 64 5.81 -1.35 -7.65
N GLU A 65 5.00 -2.23 -8.20
CA GLU A 65 3.93 -1.92 -9.13
C GLU A 65 2.58 -2.21 -8.46
N ILE A 66 1.69 -1.22 -8.45
CA ILE A 66 0.31 -1.35 -8.01
C ILE A 66 -0.57 -1.10 -9.23
N ASN A 67 -1.46 -2.05 -9.52
CA ASN A 67 -2.54 -1.80 -10.46
C ASN A 67 -3.84 -1.64 -9.68
N PHE A 68 -4.58 -0.58 -9.99
CA PHE A 68 -5.80 -0.23 -9.28
C PHE A 68 -6.83 0.34 -10.24
N SER A 69 -8.09 0.27 -9.84
CA SER A 69 -9.21 0.87 -10.56
C SER A 69 -9.93 1.88 -9.68
N THR A 70 -10.47 2.92 -10.29
CA THR A 70 -11.32 3.92 -9.62
C THR A 70 -12.52 4.28 -10.49
N ILE A 71 -13.67 4.51 -9.87
CA ILE A 71 -14.85 5.09 -10.53
C ILE A 71 -14.79 6.62 -10.47
N GLU A 72 -14.49 7.17 -9.30
CA GLU A 72 -14.39 8.62 -9.08
C GLU A 72 -13.02 9.16 -9.53
N PRO A 73 -12.94 10.40 -10.06
CA PRO A 73 -11.67 11.05 -10.32
C PRO A 73 -10.98 11.44 -8.99
N MET A 74 -9.66 11.56 -9.02
CA MET A 74 -8.85 12.06 -7.91
C MET A 74 -7.92 13.17 -8.42
N GLU A 75 -7.89 14.30 -7.74
CA GLU A 75 -7.08 15.45 -8.16
C GLU A 75 -5.60 15.24 -7.83
N ASN A 76 -5.30 14.66 -6.67
CA ASN A 76 -3.96 14.26 -6.29
C ASN A 76 -3.97 12.96 -5.47
N PHE A 77 -3.92 11.83 -6.17
CA PHE A 77 -3.82 10.52 -5.53
C PHE A 77 -2.43 10.29 -4.94
N ARG A 78 -2.38 9.99 -3.63
CA ARG A 78 -1.14 9.75 -2.88
C ARG A 78 -1.31 8.69 -1.80
N LEU A 79 -0.19 8.12 -1.36
CA LEU A 79 -0.11 7.14 -0.28
C LEU A 79 0.83 7.61 0.83
N ASP A 80 0.37 7.48 2.07
CA ASP A 80 1.22 7.56 3.24
C ASP A 80 1.31 6.17 3.88
N GLN A 81 2.51 5.63 3.95
CA GLN A 81 2.75 4.30 4.49
C GLN A 81 3.61 4.36 5.74
N LYS A 82 3.19 3.60 6.75
CA LYS A 82 3.94 3.42 8.00
C LYS A 82 4.30 1.96 8.12
N VAL A 83 5.59 1.67 8.26
CA VAL A 83 6.08 0.34 8.60
C VAL A 83 6.18 0.26 10.11
N LEU A 84 5.41 -0.63 10.72
CA LEU A 84 5.39 -0.82 12.17
C LEU A 84 5.97 -2.18 12.53
N PHE A 85 6.87 -2.20 13.51
CA PHE A 85 7.30 -3.43 14.17
C PHE A 85 6.74 -3.46 15.58
N LYS A 86 5.88 -4.44 15.87
CA LYS A 86 5.18 -4.58 17.16
C LYS A 86 4.50 -3.27 17.61
N GLY A 87 3.86 -2.58 16.65
CA GLY A 87 3.13 -1.33 16.89
C GLY A 87 3.99 -0.06 17.00
N ARG A 88 5.32 -0.17 16.88
CA ARG A 88 6.22 1.00 16.84
C ARG A 88 6.58 1.32 15.40
N ILE A 89 6.46 2.58 15.01
CA ILE A 89 6.87 3.05 13.68
C ILE A 89 8.39 2.87 13.54
N MET A 90 8.80 2.19 12.47
CA MET A 90 10.19 2.08 12.05
C MET A 90 10.50 3.05 10.91
N GLU A 91 9.61 3.09 9.91
CA GLU A 91 9.77 3.90 8.71
C GLU A 91 8.43 4.51 8.29
N GLU A 92 8.51 5.67 7.66
CA GLU A 92 7.38 6.32 6.99
C GLU A 92 7.77 6.59 5.54
N TRP A 93 6.90 6.20 4.61
CA TRP A 93 7.08 6.38 3.18
C TRP A 93 5.93 7.19 2.60
N PHE A 94 6.24 8.12 1.71
CA PHE A 94 5.27 9.01 1.07
C PHE A 94 5.41 8.87 -0.43
N PHE A 95 4.30 8.58 -1.11
CA PHE A 95 4.27 8.38 -2.55
C PHE A 95 3.16 9.22 -3.16
N GLU A 96 3.47 9.97 -4.21
CA GLU A 96 2.51 10.80 -4.94
C GLU A 96 2.40 10.28 -6.38
N MET A 97 1.17 10.04 -6.83
CA MET A 97 0.86 9.71 -8.21
C MET A 97 0.36 10.94 -8.98
N GLY A 98 -0.41 11.80 -8.33
CA GLY A 98 -1.05 12.95 -8.96
C GLY A 98 -2.45 12.64 -9.46
N TRP A 99 -2.86 13.33 -10.53
CA TRP A 99 -4.22 13.25 -11.05
C TRP A 99 -4.55 11.85 -11.60
N VAL A 100 -5.77 11.38 -11.30
CA VAL A 100 -6.34 10.13 -11.80
C VAL A 100 -7.74 10.37 -12.35
N GLY A 101 -7.98 9.94 -13.59
CA GLY A 101 -9.28 10.09 -14.24
C GLY A 101 -10.37 9.16 -13.70
N ALA A 102 -11.62 9.57 -13.84
CA ALA A 102 -12.79 8.76 -13.51
C ALA A 102 -12.89 7.51 -14.41
N ASN A 103 -13.39 6.40 -13.86
CA ASN A 103 -13.58 5.11 -14.55
C ASN A 103 -12.31 4.58 -15.24
N THR A 104 -11.15 4.72 -14.57
CA THR A 104 -9.86 4.27 -15.11
C THR A 104 -9.30 3.09 -14.35
N THR A 105 -8.44 2.33 -15.03
CA THR A 105 -7.53 1.36 -14.43
C THR A 105 -6.12 1.82 -14.71
N ASN A 106 -5.30 1.95 -13.66
CA ASN A 106 -3.96 2.52 -13.77
C ASN A 106 -2.93 1.57 -13.19
N THR A 107 -1.73 1.62 -13.74
CA THR A 107 -0.55 0.95 -13.20
C THR A 107 0.41 2.01 -12.71
N TRP A 108 0.74 1.97 -11.43
CA TRP A 108 1.63 2.91 -10.78
C TRP A 108 2.85 2.19 -10.23
N GLN A 109 4.03 2.67 -10.61
CA GLN A 109 5.31 2.17 -10.13
C GLN A 109 5.93 3.14 -9.11
N SER A 110 6.46 2.58 -8.02
CA SER A 110 7.19 3.30 -6.98
C SER A 110 8.45 2.51 -6.60
N THR A 111 9.48 3.20 -6.10
CA THR A 111 10.69 2.55 -5.60
C THR A 111 10.75 2.70 -4.08
N ILE A 112 11.06 1.60 -3.39
CA ILE A 112 11.28 1.55 -1.94
C ILE A 112 12.75 1.19 -1.74
N GLU A 113 13.53 2.11 -1.20
CA GLU A 113 14.94 1.87 -0.86
C GLU A 113 15.02 1.16 0.49
N ALA A 114 15.95 0.20 0.61
CA ALA A 114 16.17 -0.49 1.87
C ALA A 114 16.84 0.42 2.90
N ALA A 115 16.49 0.22 4.17
CA ALA A 115 17.23 0.80 5.28
C ALA A 115 18.69 0.30 5.28
N PRO A 116 19.64 1.08 5.82
CA PRO A 116 21.02 0.64 5.95
C PRO A 116 21.13 -0.69 6.69
N GLU A 117 22.03 -1.57 6.24
CA GLU A 117 22.19 -2.93 6.78
C GLU A 117 22.33 -2.98 8.32
N SER A 118 22.99 -1.98 8.91
CA SER A 118 23.14 -1.83 10.37
C SER A 118 21.82 -1.69 11.16
N GLN A 119 20.72 -1.37 10.48
CA GLN A 119 19.38 -1.19 11.05
C GLN A 119 18.47 -2.39 10.73
N MET A 120 18.93 -3.34 9.92
CA MET A 120 18.15 -4.48 9.48
C MET A 120 18.05 -5.53 10.58
N MET A 121 16.81 -5.86 10.96
CA MET A 121 16.55 -6.94 11.90
C MET A 121 16.48 -8.30 11.17
N PRO A 122 16.85 -9.42 11.83
CA PRO A 122 16.76 -10.73 11.22
C PRO A 122 15.31 -11.08 10.80
N ALA A 123 15.15 -11.75 9.66
CA ALA A 123 13.84 -12.18 9.14
C ALA A 123 13.00 -12.93 10.18
N LYS A 124 13.64 -13.78 11.00
CA LYS A 124 12.98 -14.56 12.06
C LYS A 124 12.35 -13.68 13.15
N VAL A 125 12.88 -12.48 13.37
CA VAL A 125 12.35 -11.48 14.31
C VAL A 125 11.22 -10.70 13.66
N LEU A 126 11.37 -10.33 12.38
CA LEU A 126 10.39 -9.56 11.61
C LEU A 126 9.12 -10.35 11.29
N ASN A 127 9.24 -11.66 11.05
CA ASN A 127 8.16 -12.52 10.58
C ASN A 127 6.90 -12.46 11.45
N GLY A 128 5.77 -12.02 10.86
CA GLY A 128 4.49 -11.85 11.54
C GLY A 128 4.41 -10.66 12.50
N ASN A 129 5.52 -9.96 12.75
CA ASN A 129 5.61 -8.83 13.68
C ASN A 129 5.63 -7.46 12.98
N VAL A 130 5.81 -7.45 11.66
CA VAL A 130 5.77 -6.24 10.83
C VAL A 130 4.37 -6.06 10.23
N THR A 131 3.83 -4.85 10.35
CA THR A 131 2.65 -4.41 9.60
C THR A 131 2.96 -3.16 8.80
N ILE A 132 2.43 -3.07 7.59
CA ILE A 132 2.42 -1.86 6.79
C ILE A 132 1.00 -1.28 6.88
N GLN A 133 0.88 -0.09 7.46
CA GLN A 133 -0.35 0.69 7.41
C GLN A 133 -0.27 1.60 6.19
N THR A 134 -1.24 1.52 5.29
CA THR A 134 -1.32 2.38 4.10
C THR A 134 -2.54 3.26 4.21
N SER A 135 -2.36 4.57 4.16
CA SER A 135 -3.46 5.54 4.06
C SER A 135 -3.48 6.09 2.64
N PHE A 136 -4.62 5.98 1.98
CA PHE A 136 -4.86 6.42 0.61
C PHE A 136 -5.56 7.77 0.66
N TYR A 137 -5.05 8.76 -0.06
CA TYR A 137 -5.60 10.11 -0.06
C TYR A 137 -5.85 10.63 -1.47
N ASP A 138 -6.84 11.51 -1.57
CA ASP A 138 -6.94 12.52 -2.63
C ASP A 138 -6.73 13.91 -1.99
N ASN A 139 -5.60 14.55 -2.28
CA ASN A 139 -5.12 15.72 -1.54
C ASN A 139 -5.10 15.46 -0.02
N ASP A 140 -5.91 16.17 0.77
CA ASP A 140 -6.02 15.98 2.21
C ASP A 140 -7.19 15.06 2.62
N THR A 141 -7.99 14.60 1.65
CA THR A 141 -9.15 13.73 1.89
C THR A 141 -8.70 12.29 2.01
N LEU A 142 -8.89 11.68 3.19
CA LEU A 142 -8.66 10.25 3.38
C LEU A 142 -9.72 9.45 2.62
N ILE A 143 -9.27 8.53 1.76
CA ILE A 143 -10.12 7.61 1.01
C ILE A 143 -10.32 6.32 1.81
N THR A 144 -9.22 5.65 2.15
CA THR A 144 -9.24 4.41 2.94
C THR A 144 -7.93 4.23 3.67
N LYS A 145 -7.95 3.40 4.71
CA LYS A 145 -6.74 2.99 5.43
C LYS A 145 -6.74 1.47 5.56
N SER A 146 -5.71 0.82 5.06
CA SER A 146 -5.55 -0.63 5.16
C SER A 146 -4.32 -1.02 5.96
N ILE A 147 -4.30 -2.26 6.42
CA ILE A 147 -3.19 -2.85 7.18
C ILE A 147 -2.81 -4.18 6.52
N VAL A 148 -1.51 -4.34 6.24
CA VAL A 148 -0.95 -5.60 5.72
C VAL A 148 0.11 -6.11 6.68
N ARG A 149 -0.08 -7.31 7.23
CA ARG A 149 0.92 -8.05 8.00
C ARG A 149 1.84 -8.82 7.08
N LEU A 150 3.15 -8.67 7.30
CA LEU A 150 4.18 -9.34 6.51
C LEU A 150 4.64 -10.63 7.18
N TYR A 151 4.72 -11.68 6.38
CA TYR A 151 5.42 -12.92 6.73
C TYR A 151 6.56 -13.16 5.73
N TYR A 152 7.75 -13.42 6.26
CA TYR A 152 8.96 -13.71 5.48
C TYR A 152 9.14 -15.22 5.42
N ILE A 153 9.00 -15.80 4.22
CA ILE A 153 9.06 -17.25 3.97
C ILE A 153 10.23 -17.68 3.09
#